data_AF-A0A1W9UGZ7-F1
#
_entry.id   AF-A0A1W9UGZ7-F1
#
_cell.length_a   1.000
_cell.length_b   1.000
_cell.length_c   1.000
_cell.angle_alpha   90.00
_cell.angle_beta   90.00
_cell.angle_gamma   90.00
#
_symmetry.space_group_name_H-M   'P 1'
#
loop_
_entity.id
_entity.type
_entity.pdbx_description
1 polymer ?
#
loop_
_entity_poly.entity_id
_entity_poly.type
_entity_poly.pdbx_seq_one_letter_code
_entity_poly.pdbx_strand_id
1 'polypeptide(L)'
;MSRAEMPPLAWVALGLLAALAATNALFLALLQTGGPFIGLVLYAVLLYRWQQRDYRAAVIGGLAGLAVHIVEVATVGWSDYPTLVTLNLILPAALVPMAWLVDRQARQADDEQTR
;
A
#
# COMPACT_ATOMS: atom_id res chain seq x y z
N MET A 1 -0.35 -24.18 -20.22
CA MET A 1 -0.04 -22.94 -19.47
C MET A 1 -1.28 -22.54 -18.69
N SER A 2 -1.43 -22.99 -17.44
CA SER A 2 -2.50 -22.46 -16.58
C SER A 2 -2.16 -21.00 -16.26
N ARG A 3 -3.15 -20.12 -16.42
CA ARG A 3 -3.08 -18.76 -15.89
C ARG A 3 -2.82 -18.93 -14.39
N ALA A 4 -1.66 -18.52 -13.90
CA ALA A 4 -1.44 -18.43 -12.45
C ALA A 4 -2.43 -17.40 -11.94
N GLU A 5 -3.58 -17.86 -11.47
CA GLU A 5 -4.59 -17.02 -10.84
C GLU A 5 -3.93 -16.35 -9.64
N MET A 6 -4.07 -15.02 -9.53
CA MET A 6 -3.54 -14.33 -8.36
C MET A 6 -4.21 -14.88 -7.11
N PRO A 7 -3.44 -15.23 -6.06
CA PRO A 7 -4.03 -15.75 -4.84
C PRO A 7 -5.03 -14.73 -4.26
N PRO A 8 -6.09 -15.16 -3.55
CA PRO A 8 -7.09 -14.25 -3.02
C PRO A 8 -6.51 -13.08 -2.21
N LEU A 9 -5.44 -13.33 -1.45
CA LEU A 9 -4.72 -12.31 -0.68
C LEU A 9 -4.07 -11.24 -1.56
N ALA A 10 -3.65 -11.58 -2.78
CA ALA A 10 -3.09 -10.62 -3.71
C ALA A 10 -4.15 -9.62 -4.21
N TRP A 11 -5.40 -10.05 -4.37
CA TRP A 11 -6.50 -9.15 -4.66
C TRP A 11 -6.83 -8.22 -3.48
N VAL A 12 -6.75 -8.74 -2.26
CA VAL A 12 -6.93 -7.92 -1.03
C VAL A 12 -5.86 -6.83 -0.96
N ALA A 13 -4.59 -7.20 -1.10
CA ALA A 13 -3.48 -6.24 -1.08
C ALA A 13 -3.57 -5.21 -2.21
N LEU A 14 -4.00 -5.63 -3.42
CA LEU A 14 -4.26 -4.71 -4.53
C LEU A 14 -5.39 -3.72 -4.19
N GLY A 15 -6.49 -4.21 -3.59
CA GLY A 15 -7.59 -3.37 -3.12
C GLY A 15 -7.15 -2.35 -2.09
N LEU A 16 -6.27 -2.74 -1.15
CA LEU A 16 -5.69 -1.82 -0.16
C LEU A 16 -4.81 -0.74 -0.81
N LEU A 17 -3.97 -1.12 -1.79
CA LEU A 17 -3.17 -0.15 -2.57
C LEU A 17 -4.05 0.83 -3.34
N ALA A 18 -5.11 0.33 -3.98
CA ALA A 18 -6.08 1.18 -4.69
C ALA A 18 -6.80 2.14 -3.73
N ALA A 19 -7.23 1.65 -2.56
CA ALA A 19 -7.86 2.48 -1.52
C ALA A 19 -6.91 3.55 -0.98
N LEU A 20 -5.63 3.23 -0.80
CA LEU A 20 -4.58 4.19 -0.41
C LEU A 20 -4.42 5.30 -1.45
N ALA A 21 -4.29 4.93 -2.73
CA ALA A 21 -4.19 5.90 -3.82
C ALA A 21 -5.44 6.79 -3.89
N ALA A 22 -6.64 6.20 -3.79
CA ALA A 22 -7.89 6.94 -3.79
C ALA A 22 -8.02 7.89 -2.58
N THR A 23 -7.62 7.44 -1.40
CA THR A 23 -7.63 8.24 -0.16
C THR A 23 -6.72 9.46 -0.32
N ASN A 24 -5.49 9.26 -0.83
CA ASN A 24 -4.53 10.35 -1.05
C ASN A 24 -4.96 11.29 -2.18
N ALA A 25 -5.58 10.79 -3.25
CA ALA A 25 -6.15 11.62 -4.30
C ALA A 25 -7.30 12.50 -3.78
N LEU A 26 -8.20 11.94 -2.98
CA LEU A 26 -9.29 12.69 -2.36
C LEU A 26 -8.74 13.74 -1.38
N PHE A 27 -7.75 13.35 -0.57
CA PHE A 27 -7.15 14.25 0.41
C PHE A 27 -6.39 15.40 -0.27
N LEU A 28 -5.71 15.12 -1.39
CA LEU A 28 -5.08 16.13 -2.24
C LEU A 28 -6.11 17.08 -2.85
N ALA A 29 -7.24 16.57 -3.35
CA ALA A 29 -8.29 17.39 -3.94
C ALA A 29 -8.91 18.35 -2.91
N LEU A 30 -9.02 17.93 -1.65
CA LEU A 30 -9.59 18.74 -0.56
C LEU A 30 -8.60 19.74 0.04
N LEU A 31 -7.38 19.32 0.35
CA LEU A 31 -6.41 20.15 1.08
C LEU A 31 -5.40 20.86 0.18
N GLN A 32 -5.16 20.36 -1.04
CA GLN A 32 -4.19 20.89 -1.99
C GLN A 32 -2.76 21.03 -1.42
N THR A 33 -2.40 20.18 -0.46
CA THR A 33 -1.08 20.14 0.18
C THR A 33 -0.14 19.13 -0.48
N GLY A 34 1.17 19.31 -0.27
CA GLY A 34 2.19 18.44 -0.86
C GLY A 34 2.19 17.00 -0.32
N GLY A 35 1.84 16.77 0.94
CA GLY A 35 1.83 15.45 1.58
C GLY A 35 0.99 14.42 0.83
N PRO A 36 -0.32 14.67 0.61
CA PRO A 36 -1.19 13.81 -0.18
C PRO A 36 -0.70 13.56 -1.61
N PHE A 37 -0.05 14.54 -2.25
CA PHE A 37 0.53 14.34 -3.58
C PHE A 37 1.70 13.34 -3.55
N ILE A 38 2.62 13.48 -2.58
CA ILE A 38 3.72 12.54 -2.39
C ILE A 38 3.18 11.13 -2.10
N GLY A 39 2.17 11.02 -1.22
CA GLY A 39 1.49 9.76 -0.93
C GLY A 39 0.87 9.13 -2.18
N LEU A 40 0.15 9.92 -2.98
CA LEU A 40 -0.44 9.45 -4.24
C LEU A 40 0.60 8.90 -5.21
N VAL A 41 1.71 9.62 -5.41
CA VAL A 41 2.81 9.16 -6.28
C VAL A 41 3.43 7.87 -5.74
N LEU A 42 3.70 7.80 -4.42
CA LEU A 42 4.21 6.59 -3.79
C LEU A 42 3.29 5.39 -4.06
N TYR A 43 2.00 5.50 -3.77
CA TYR A 43 1.07 4.39 -3.92
C TYR A 43 0.82 4.02 -5.39
N ALA A 44 0.86 4.97 -6.32
CA ALA A 44 0.84 4.70 -7.75
C ALA A 44 2.07 3.89 -8.20
N VAL A 45 3.26 4.24 -7.71
CA VAL A 45 4.49 3.47 -7.97
C VAL A 45 4.37 2.06 -7.37
N LEU A 46 3.87 1.92 -6.14
CA LEU A 46 3.67 0.61 -5.53
C LEU A 46 2.64 -0.24 -6.31
N LEU A 47 1.58 0.38 -6.82
CA LEU A 47 0.61 -0.30 -7.68
C LEU A 47 1.26 -0.81 -8.97
N TYR A 48 2.13 -0.01 -9.59
CA TYR A 48 2.91 -0.43 -10.76
C TYR A 48 3.88 -1.57 -10.42
N ARG A 49 4.60 -1.48 -9.28
CA ARG A 49 5.48 -2.55 -8.80
C ARG A 49 4.72 -3.85 -8.52
N TRP A 50 3.50 -3.72 -7.98
CA TRP A 50 2.61 -4.85 -7.71
C TRP A 50 2.23 -5.60 -8.99
N GLN A 51 1.94 -4.89 -10.08
CA GLN A 51 1.67 -5.51 -11.39
C GLN A 51 2.86 -6.32 -11.90
N GLN A 52 4.08 -5.92 -11.55
CA GLN A 52 5.32 -6.63 -11.85
C GLN A 52 5.64 -7.74 -10.83
N ARG A 53 4.70 -8.08 -9.95
CA ARG A 53 4.83 -9.08 -8.87
C ARG A 53 5.93 -8.78 -7.85
N ASP A 54 6.37 -7.53 -7.74
CA ASP A 54 7.27 -7.11 -6.67
C ASP A 54 6.47 -6.74 -5.41
N TYR A 55 6.05 -7.78 -4.70
CA TYR A 55 5.29 -7.66 -3.47
C TYR A 55 6.13 -7.08 -2.32
N ARG A 56 7.46 -7.27 -2.37
CA ARG A 56 8.39 -6.71 -1.39
C ARG A 56 8.41 -5.19 -1.42
N ALA A 57 8.29 -4.57 -2.59
CA ALA A 57 8.13 -3.13 -2.70
C ALA A 57 6.90 -2.62 -1.94
N ALA A 58 5.77 -3.34 -1.98
CA ALA A 58 4.56 -2.95 -1.26
C ALA A 58 4.75 -3.06 0.27
N VAL A 59 5.52 -4.04 0.76
CA VAL A 59 5.88 -4.13 2.19
C VAL A 59 6.72 -2.93 2.62
N ILE A 60 7.81 -2.66 1.90
CA ILE A 60 8.74 -1.57 2.24
C ILE A 60 8.05 -0.21 2.12
N GLY A 61 7.33 0.01 1.02
CA GLY A 61 6.60 1.25 0.78
C GLY A 61 5.43 1.45 1.73
N GLY A 62 4.73 0.38 2.11
CA GLY A 62 3.67 0.42 3.13
C GLY A 62 4.22 0.83 4.50
N LEU A 63 5.35 0.26 4.92
CA LEU A 63 6.03 0.65 6.17
C LEU A 63 6.51 2.09 6.14
N ALA A 64 7.15 2.50 5.04
CA ALA A 64 7.62 3.87 4.88
C ALA A 64 6.46 4.88 4.90
N GLY A 65 5.38 4.60 4.16
CA GLY A 65 4.17 5.44 4.15
C GLY A 65 3.50 5.52 5.52
N LEU A 66 3.37 4.39 6.23
CA LEU A 66 2.84 4.36 7.59
C LEU A 66 3.68 5.23 8.54
N ALA A 67 5.00 5.10 8.49
CA ALA A 67 5.90 5.91 9.32
C ALA A 67 5.74 7.41 9.03
N VAL A 68 5.65 7.80 7.76
CA VAL A 68 5.41 9.20 7.35
C VAL A 68 4.08 9.71 7.94
N HIS A 69 2.99 8.97 7.82
CA HIS A 69 1.70 9.39 8.35
C HIS A 69 1.68 9.47 9.89
N ILE A 70 2.37 8.57 10.59
CA ILE A 70 2.53 8.67 12.05
C ILE A 70 3.29 9.95 12.43
N VAL A 71 4.40 10.24 11.74
CA VAL A 71 5.20 11.45 11.99
C VAL A 71 4.39 12.71 11.69
N GLU A 72 3.63 12.72 10.60
CA GLU A 72 2.75 13.83 10.23
C GLU A 72 1.71 14.10 11.33
N VAL A 73 1.01 13.06 11.81
CA VAL A 73 0.05 13.20 12.92
C VAL A 73 0.73 13.66 14.20
N ALA A 74 1.94 13.17 14.50
CA ALA A 74 2.66 13.54 15.72
C ALA A 74 3.21 14.97 15.70
N THR A 75 3.51 15.52 14.53
CA THR A 75 4.19 16.83 14.38
C THR A 75 3.26 17.95 13.94
N VAL A 76 2.30 17.65 13.06
CA VAL A 76 1.34 18.60 12.48
C VAL A 76 -0.03 18.48 13.15
N GLY A 77 -0.33 17.33 13.77
CA GLY A 77 -1.61 17.07 14.41
C GLY A 77 -2.64 16.44 13.46
N TRP A 78 -3.89 16.44 13.88
CA TRP A 78 -5.00 15.93 13.09
C TRP A 78 -5.49 16.98 12.10
N SER A 79 -5.80 16.56 10.87
CA SER A 79 -6.47 17.43 9.89
C SER A 79 -7.95 17.62 10.18
N ASP A 80 -8.59 18.59 9.52
CA ASP A 80 -10.04 18.79 9.50
C ASP A 80 -10.82 17.58 8.93
N TYR A 81 -10.12 16.64 8.29
CA TYR A 81 -10.67 15.38 7.77
C TYR A 81 -10.09 14.17 8.53
N PRO A 82 -10.45 13.94 9.80
CA PRO A 82 -9.85 12.90 10.63
C PRO A 82 -10.08 11.49 10.08
N THR A 83 -11.16 11.27 9.34
CA THR A 83 -11.42 10.00 8.64
C THR A 83 -10.34 9.69 7.61
N LEU A 84 -9.90 10.68 6.82
CA LEU A 84 -8.87 10.47 5.79
C LEU A 84 -7.50 10.22 6.43
N VAL A 85 -7.18 10.93 7.51
CA VAL A 85 -5.99 10.67 8.33
C VAL A 85 -6.01 9.25 8.88
N THR A 86 -7.15 8.82 9.43
CA THR A 86 -7.32 7.48 9.98
C THR A 86 -7.13 6.40 8.91
N LEU A 87 -7.68 6.59 7.71
CA LEU A 87 -7.48 5.68 6.59
C LEU A 87 -6.00 5.62 6.17
N ASN A 88 -5.31 6.77 6.12
CA ASN A 88 -3.87 6.83 5.83
C ASN A 88 -2.99 6.17 6.92
N LEU A 89 -3.53 5.86 8.10
CA LEU A 89 -2.83 5.06 9.12
C LEU A 89 -3.21 3.57 9.03
N ILE A 90 -4.50 3.26 8.91
CA ILE A 90 -5.00 1.88 8.94
C ILE A 90 -4.67 1.12 7.66
N LEU A 91 -4.87 1.74 6.49
CA LEU A 91 -4.67 1.07 5.22
C LEU A 91 -3.22 0.59 5.00
N PRO A 92 -2.16 1.40 5.23
CA PRO A 92 -0.81 0.90 5.08
C PRO A 92 -0.44 -0.11 6.18
N ALA A 93 -0.97 0.05 7.41
CA ALA A 93 -0.79 -0.95 8.47
C ALA A 93 -1.40 -2.32 8.11
N ALA A 94 -2.53 -2.33 7.39
CA ALA A 94 -3.15 -3.56 6.88
C ALA A 94 -2.44 -4.09 5.62
N LEU A 95 -1.94 -3.20 4.75
CA LEU A 95 -1.24 -3.58 3.52
C LEU A 95 0.03 -4.39 3.82
N VAL A 96 0.83 -3.96 4.79
CA VAL A 96 2.12 -4.57 5.12
C VAL A 96 2.04 -6.09 5.37
N PRO A 97 1.21 -6.59 6.32
CA PRO A 97 1.11 -8.03 6.55
C PRO A 97 0.52 -8.77 5.35
N MET A 98 -0.43 -8.18 4.61
CA MET A 98 -1.00 -8.82 3.42
C MET A 98 0.03 -8.98 2.31
N ALA A 99 0.77 -7.92 2.00
CA ALA A 99 1.83 -7.95 1.01
C ALA A 99 2.95 -8.92 1.41
N TRP A 100 3.30 -8.98 2.70
CA TRP A 100 4.30 -9.93 3.21
C TRP A 100 3.86 -11.39 3.06
N LEU A 101 2.59 -11.70 3.36
CA LEU A 101 2.05 -13.04 3.18
C LEU A 101 2.06 -13.47 1.71
N VAL A 102 1.67 -12.56 0.80
CA VAL A 102 1.71 -12.80 -0.65
C VAL A 102 3.14 -13.04 -1.15
N ASP A 103 4.09 -12.21 -0.71
CA ASP A 103 5.52 -12.35 -1.02
C ASP A 103 6.09 -13.69 -0.53
N ARG A 104 5.68 -14.12 0.67
CA ARG A 104 6.07 -15.43 1.22
C ARG A 104 5.51 -16.59 0.42
N GLN A 105 4.23 -16.54 0.05
CA GLN A 105 3.58 -17.59 -0.76
C GLN A 105 4.23 -17.71 -2.16
N ALA A 106 4.54 -16.57 -2.79
CA ALA A 106 5.20 -16.55 -4.09
C ALA A 106 6.58 -17.23 -4.04
N ARG A 107 7.40 -16.90 -3.03
CA ARG A 107 8.71 -17.54 -2.85
C ARG A 107 8.63 -19.05 -2.62
N GLN A 108 7.66 -19.51 -1.84
CA GLN A 108 7.48 -20.95 -1.60
C GLN A 108 7.11 -21.71 -2.88
N ALA A 109 6.25 -21.14 -3.72
CA ALA A 109 5.89 -21.75 -5.00
C ALA A 109 7.08 -21.84 -5.97
N ASP A 110 7.93 -20.82 -6.01
CA ASP A 110 9.14 -20.80 -6.84
C ASP A 110 10.18 -21.86 -6.36
N ASP A 111 10.32 -22.02 -5.04
CA ASP A 111 11.22 -23.02 -4.43
C ASP A 111 10.75 -24.46 -4.72
N GLU A 112 9.44 -24.71 -4.76
CA GLU A 112 8.88 -26.04 -5.09
C GLU A 112 9.03 -26.38 -6.57
N GLN A 113 8.99 -25.39 -7.47
CA GLN A 113 9.15 -25.61 -8.90
C GLN A 113 10.60 -25.82 -9.34
N THR A 114 11.57 -25.42 -8.50
CA THR A 114 13.01 -25.56 -8.76
C THR A 114 13.65 -26.80 -8.10
N ARG A 115 12.88 -27.56 -7.32
CA ARG A 115 13.26 -28.88 -6.77
C ARG A 115 12.79 -30.01 -7.68
#